data_AF-A0A800A6G7-F1
#
_entry.id   AF-A0A800A6G7-F1
#
_cell.length_a   1.000
_cell.length_b   1.000
_cell.length_c   1.000
_cell.angle_alpha   90.00
_cell.angle_beta   90.00
_cell.angle_gamma   90.00
#
_symmetry.space_group_name_H-M   'P 1'
#
loop_
_entity.id
_entity.type
_entity.pdbx_description
1 polymer ?
#
loop_
_entity_poly.entity_id
_entity_poly.type
_entity_poly.pdbx_seq_one_letter_code
_entity_poly.pdbx_strand_id
1 'polypeptide(L)'
;MAKEKSARNARSLRGYVANTWASGLSLSGLDRLSINGMEAATASGRVRGKDIRLIAIKGGPKRIYRLAFMTPPEMTDRLNLDFRRATFSFRRISKAEADAVKALRIKVVTVKDGDTSKSLAAGFPFEAFRLRWFETLNGLRPGERLKLGMRVKIVVQ
;
A
#
# COMPACT_ATOMS: atom_id res chain seq x y z
N MET A 1 10.12 -5.32 -1.83
CA MET A 1 10.72 -6.39 -0.98
C MET A 1 12.24 -6.36 -1.07
N ALA A 2 12.94 -6.90 -0.08
CA ALA A 2 14.39 -7.14 -0.14
C ALA A 2 14.76 -8.19 -1.19
N LYS A 3 15.97 -8.13 -1.75
CA LYS A 3 16.54 -9.24 -2.52
C LYS A 3 16.69 -10.46 -1.60
N GLU A 4 16.42 -11.66 -2.12
CA GLU A 4 16.44 -12.88 -1.31
C GLU A 4 17.80 -13.14 -0.63
N LYS A 5 18.90 -12.97 -1.38
CA LYS A 5 20.27 -13.09 -0.83
C LYS A 5 20.48 -12.17 0.38
N SER A 6 20.02 -10.93 0.29
CA SER A 6 20.12 -9.97 1.39
C SER A 6 19.24 -10.37 2.58
N ALA A 7 18.05 -10.90 2.33
CA ALA A 7 17.15 -11.38 3.39
C ALA A 7 17.71 -12.61 4.12
N ARG A 8 18.33 -13.55 3.39
CA ARG A 8 19.00 -14.74 3.96
C ARG A 8 20.22 -14.36 4.81
N ASN A 9 20.99 -13.38 4.36
CA ASN A 9 22.24 -12.99 5.02
C ASN A 9 22.02 -12.00 6.18
N ALA A 10 20.79 -11.53 6.40
CA ALA A 10 20.48 -10.60 7.46
C ALA A 10 20.55 -11.28 8.83
N ARG A 11 21.62 -11.02 9.59
CA ARG A 11 21.77 -11.50 10.99
C ARG A 11 20.73 -10.91 11.94
N SER A 12 20.26 -9.69 11.65
CA SER A 12 19.15 -9.04 12.34
C SER A 12 18.46 -8.03 11.43
N LEU A 13 17.20 -7.70 11.69
CA LEU A 13 16.48 -6.68 10.91
C LEU A 13 17.07 -5.27 11.09
N ARG A 14 17.52 -4.92 12.30
CA ARG A 14 18.22 -3.64 12.54
C ARG A 14 19.50 -3.54 11.72
N GLY A 15 20.33 -4.59 11.74
CA GLY A 15 21.54 -4.66 10.92
C GLY A 15 21.23 -4.65 9.42
N TYR A 16 20.14 -5.29 8.99
CA TYR A 16 19.68 -5.20 7.61
C TYR A 16 19.30 -3.76 7.21
N VAL A 17 18.54 -3.05 8.06
CA VAL A 17 18.18 -1.64 7.81
C VAL A 17 19.45 -0.79 7.71
N ALA A 18 20.31 -0.82 8.73
CA ALA A 18 21.47 0.06 8.81
C ALA A 18 22.58 -0.26 7.78
N ASN A 19 22.89 -1.55 7.60
CA ASN A 19 24.12 -1.96 6.90
C ASN A 19 23.86 -2.46 5.48
N THR A 20 22.61 -2.70 5.09
CA THR A 20 22.28 -3.27 3.78
C THR A 20 21.29 -2.42 3.00
N TRP A 21 20.19 -2.01 3.63
CA TRP A 21 19.16 -1.25 2.93
C TRP A 21 19.47 0.26 2.89
N ALA A 22 19.82 0.85 4.03
CA ALA A 22 20.12 2.26 4.18
C ALA A 22 21.61 2.51 4.48
N SER A 23 22.46 1.65 3.92
CA SER A 23 23.92 1.77 4.05
C SER A 23 24.38 3.17 3.64
N GLY A 24 25.17 3.81 4.50
CA GLY A 24 25.71 5.15 4.26
C GLY A 24 24.76 6.30 4.59
N LEU A 25 23.54 6.03 5.07
CA LEU A 25 22.66 7.07 5.61
C LEU A 25 22.90 7.25 7.11
N SER A 26 22.86 8.50 7.56
CA SER A 26 22.76 8.81 8.99
C SER A 26 21.36 8.46 9.45
N LEU A 27 21.26 7.46 10.34
CA LEU A 27 20.00 6.94 10.85
C LEU A 27 19.87 7.24 12.34
N SER A 28 18.65 7.51 12.78
CA SER A 28 18.26 7.66 14.18
C SER A 28 17.07 6.76 14.51
N GLY A 29 16.87 6.47 15.79
CA GLY A 29 15.74 5.63 16.24
C GLY A 29 15.73 4.23 15.62
N LEU A 30 16.92 3.62 15.48
CA LEU A 30 17.07 2.26 14.95
C LEU A 30 16.61 1.24 16.01
N ASP A 31 15.35 0.84 15.92
CA ASP A 31 14.70 0.01 16.93
C ASP A 31 14.00 -1.22 16.37
N ARG A 32 13.73 -2.17 17.28
CA ARG A 32 12.88 -3.33 17.01
C ARG A 32 11.42 -2.95 17.30
N LEU A 33 10.51 -3.51 16.52
CA LEU A 33 9.08 -3.48 16.82
C LEU A 33 8.42 -4.80 16.39
N SER A 34 7.21 -5.04 16.87
CA SER A 34 6.36 -6.12 16.41
C SER A 34 5.19 -5.53 15.63
N ILE A 35 4.96 -6.03 14.42
CA ILE A 35 3.83 -5.61 13.57
C ILE A 35 2.93 -6.82 13.41
N ASN A 36 1.80 -6.84 14.12
CA ASN A 36 0.82 -7.94 14.05
C ASN A 36 1.48 -9.32 14.27
N GLY A 37 2.36 -9.42 15.26
CA GLY A 37 3.11 -10.64 15.59
C GLY A 37 4.35 -10.90 14.72
N MET A 38 4.62 -10.07 13.70
CA MET A 38 5.82 -10.17 12.87
C MET A 38 6.97 -9.34 13.44
N GLU A 39 8.14 -9.96 13.57
CA GLU A 39 9.39 -9.28 13.91
C GLU A 39 9.67 -8.18 12.86
N ALA A 40 9.93 -6.96 13.32
CA ALA A 40 10.23 -5.82 12.48
C ALA A 40 11.33 -4.94 13.08
N ALA A 41 11.94 -4.10 12.24
CA ALA A 41 12.82 -3.02 12.65
C ALA A 41 12.44 -1.71 11.95
N THR A 42 12.61 -0.60 12.65
CA THR A 42 12.39 0.75 12.12
C THR A 42 13.65 1.59 12.26
N ALA A 43 13.81 2.57 11.39
CA ALA A 43 14.77 3.65 11.56
C ALA A 43 14.25 4.92 10.86
N SER A 44 14.65 6.07 11.36
CA SER A 44 14.42 7.36 10.71
C SER A 44 15.74 7.90 10.17
N GLY A 45 15.68 8.81 9.20
CA GLY A 45 16.86 9.48 8.66
C GLY A 45 16.46 10.58 7.69
N ARG A 46 17.44 11.10 6.95
CA ARG A 46 17.20 12.10 5.90
C ARG A 46 17.98 11.74 4.64
N VAL A 47 17.33 11.90 3.48
CA VAL A 47 17.96 11.68 2.17
C VAL A 47 17.43 12.69 1.17
N ARG A 48 18.33 13.39 0.47
CA ARG A 48 17.98 14.38 -0.57
C ARG A 48 16.92 15.40 -0.10
N GLY A 49 17.11 15.95 1.10
CA GLY A 49 16.21 16.95 1.70
C GLY A 49 14.87 16.41 2.22
N LYS A 50 14.62 15.10 2.16
CA LYS A 50 13.40 14.47 2.67
C LYS A 50 13.67 13.67 3.94
N ASP A 51 12.77 13.78 4.90
CA ASP A 51 12.76 12.88 6.04
C ASP A 51 12.26 11.51 5.58
N ILE A 52 12.89 10.46 6.11
CA ILE A 52 12.51 9.09 5.82
C ILE A 52 12.24 8.31 7.09
N ARG A 53 11.24 7.45 7.04
CA ARG A 53 11.00 6.38 8.02
C ARG A 53 11.00 5.05 7.30
N LEU A 54 11.94 4.20 7.66
CA LEU A 54 12.17 2.89 7.07
C LEU A 54 11.65 1.81 8.00
N ILE A 55 10.89 0.87 7.47
CA ILE A 55 10.38 -0.29 8.21
C ILE A 55 10.74 -1.56 7.43
N ALA A 56 11.48 -2.46 8.09
CA ALA A 56 11.78 -3.79 7.61
C ALA A 56 10.97 -4.82 8.41
N ILE A 57 10.20 -5.66 7.72
CA ILE A 57 9.30 -6.64 8.36
C ILE A 57 9.72 -8.05 7.92
N LYS A 58 9.92 -8.95 8.89
CA LYS A 58 10.30 -10.33 8.61
C LYS A 58 9.12 -11.11 8.05
N GLY A 59 9.30 -11.60 6.82
CA GLY A 59 8.32 -12.41 6.09
C GLY A 59 8.59 -13.90 6.12
N GLY A 60 9.65 -14.34 6.80
CA GLY A 60 10.17 -15.70 6.82
C GLY A 60 11.70 -15.74 6.64
N PRO A 61 12.33 -16.93 6.59
CA PRO A 61 13.79 -17.07 6.57
C PRO A 61 14.48 -16.42 5.36
N LYS A 62 13.75 -16.22 4.26
CA LYS A 62 14.28 -15.74 2.98
C LYS A 62 13.58 -14.46 2.51
N ARG A 63 12.80 -13.80 3.37
CA ARG A 63 11.90 -12.72 2.96
C ARG A 63 11.89 -11.59 3.98
N ILE A 64 12.17 -10.38 3.50
CA ILE A 64 11.99 -9.12 4.24
C ILE A 64 11.14 -8.18 3.39
N TYR A 65 10.02 -7.74 3.94
CA TYR A 65 9.20 -6.68 3.37
C TYR A 65 9.80 -5.32 3.74
N ARG A 66 9.69 -4.36 2.84
CA ARG A 66 10.22 -3.01 2.98
C ARG A 66 9.09 -2.02 2.81
N LEU A 67 8.88 -1.18 3.81
CA LEU A 67 7.98 -0.02 3.75
C LEU A 67 8.81 1.23 4.06
N ALA A 68 8.71 2.24 3.20
CA ALA A 68 9.42 3.50 3.39
C ALA A 68 8.44 4.65 3.22
N PHE A 69 8.41 5.54 4.21
CA PHE A 69 7.73 6.82 4.12
C PHE A 69 8.77 7.89 3.84
N MET A 70 8.47 8.78 2.89
CA MET A 70 9.35 9.89 2.52
C MET A 70 8.52 11.17 2.46
N THR A 71 8.91 12.18 3.23
CA THR A 71 8.16 13.44 3.34
C THR A 71 9.08 14.65 3.27
N PRO A 72 8.56 15.80 2.82
CA PRO A 72 9.11 17.09 3.22
C PRO A 72 9.15 17.17 4.76
N PRO A 73 10.21 17.73 5.37
CA PRO A 73 10.34 17.76 6.83
C PRO A 73 9.16 18.38 7.57
N GLU A 74 8.57 19.44 7.01
CA GLU A 74 7.43 20.17 7.56
C GLU A 74 6.14 19.33 7.65
N MET A 75 6.08 18.19 6.94
CA MET A 75 4.92 17.28 6.94
C MET A 75 5.10 16.05 7.83
N THR A 76 6.34 15.75 8.26
CA THR A 76 6.68 14.48 8.91
C THR A 76 5.87 14.24 10.19
N ASP A 77 5.81 15.25 11.07
CA ASP A 77 5.09 15.12 12.35
C ASP A 77 3.59 15.04 12.16
N ARG A 78 3.03 15.85 11.24
CA ARG A 78 1.61 15.84 10.90
C ARG A 78 1.15 14.46 10.40
N LEU A 79 1.99 13.75 9.64
CA LEU A 79 1.68 12.44 9.08
C LEU A 79 2.07 11.27 9.99
N ASN A 80 2.63 11.52 11.17
CA ASN A 80 3.17 10.48 12.03
C ASN A 80 2.10 9.42 12.41
N LEU A 81 0.89 9.86 12.77
CA LEU A 81 -0.20 8.94 13.10
C LEU A 81 -0.60 8.07 11.90
N ASP A 82 -0.68 8.65 10.70
CA ASP A 82 -1.07 7.92 9.49
C ASP A 82 0.02 6.92 9.07
N PHE A 83 1.30 7.26 9.24
CA PHE A 83 2.40 6.32 9.03
C PHE A 83 2.34 5.14 9.99
N ARG A 84 1.99 5.39 11.26
CA ARG A 84 1.78 4.31 12.23
C ARG A 84 0.60 3.44 11.82
N ARG A 85 -0.55 4.02 11.47
CA ARG A 85 -1.74 3.28 11.00
C ARG A 85 -1.41 2.41 9.78
N ALA A 86 -0.71 2.95 8.78
CA ALA A 86 -0.29 2.21 7.59
C ALA A 86 0.76 1.12 7.91
N THR A 87 1.65 1.36 8.87
CA THR A 87 2.63 0.36 9.32
C THR A 87 1.94 -0.82 10.01
N PHE A 88 1.03 -0.53 10.94
CA PHE A 88 0.33 -1.54 11.73
C PHE A 88 -0.86 -2.17 11.02
N SER A 89 -1.28 -1.68 9.85
CA SER A 89 -2.24 -2.39 9.00
C SER A 89 -1.60 -3.50 8.15
N PHE A 90 -0.26 -3.59 8.14
CA PHE A 90 0.43 -4.61 7.37
C PHE A 90 0.14 -6.01 7.92
N ARG A 91 -0.42 -6.85 7.06
CA ARG A 91 -0.61 -8.29 7.30
C ARG A 91 -0.26 -9.08 6.05
N ARG A 92 0.10 -10.34 6.24
CA ARG A 92 0.21 -11.28 5.13
C ARG A 92 -1.17 -11.79 4.77
N ILE A 93 -1.40 -11.98 3.48
CA ILE A 93 -2.53 -12.79 3.03
C ILE A 93 -2.23 -14.27 3.32
N SER A 94 -3.26 -14.99 3.74
CA SER A 94 -3.26 -16.45 3.90
C SER A 94 -3.20 -17.15 2.54
N LYS A 95 -2.95 -18.46 2.54
CA LYS A 95 -3.01 -19.27 1.32
C LYS A 95 -4.41 -19.22 0.69
N ALA A 96 -5.46 -19.36 1.50
CA ALA A 96 -6.83 -19.29 1.03
C ALA A 96 -7.16 -17.92 0.42
N GLU A 97 -6.73 -16.82 1.05
CA GLU A 97 -6.88 -15.47 0.46
C GLU A 97 -6.11 -15.34 -0.86
N ALA A 98 -4.89 -15.89 -0.93
CA ALA A 98 -4.09 -15.86 -2.16
C ALA A 98 -4.72 -16.69 -3.29
N ASP A 99 -5.23 -17.88 -2.99
CA ASP A 99 -5.90 -18.76 -3.95
C ASP A 99 -7.24 -18.14 -4.42
N ALA A 100 -7.89 -17.35 -3.57
CA ALA A 100 -9.10 -16.60 -3.91
C ALA A 100 -8.85 -15.33 -4.75
N VAL A 101 -7.60 -14.89 -4.93
CA VAL A 101 -7.28 -13.73 -5.78
C VAL A 101 -7.58 -14.07 -7.24
N LYS A 102 -8.60 -13.41 -7.79
CA LYS A 102 -8.92 -13.45 -9.22
C LYS A 102 -8.40 -12.20 -9.92
N ALA A 103 -7.95 -12.36 -11.16
CA ALA A 103 -7.49 -11.25 -11.98
C ALA A 103 -8.65 -10.28 -12.25
N LEU A 104 -8.46 -9.02 -11.89
CA LEU A 104 -9.43 -7.97 -12.18
C LEU A 104 -9.34 -7.57 -13.66
N ARG A 105 -10.48 -7.39 -14.30
CA ARG A 105 -10.59 -6.93 -15.69
C ARG A 105 -11.37 -5.63 -15.75
N ILE A 106 -10.99 -4.76 -16.69
CA ILE A 106 -11.76 -3.57 -17.01
C ILE A 106 -12.71 -3.92 -18.16
N LYS A 107 -14.01 -3.74 -17.95
CA LYS A 107 -15.02 -3.80 -19.01
C LYS A 107 -15.52 -2.40 -19.30
N VAL A 108 -15.66 -2.07 -20.57
CA VAL A 108 -16.32 -0.83 -21.00
C VAL A 108 -17.79 -1.16 -21.28
N VAL A 109 -18.69 -0.41 -20.65
CA VAL A 109 -20.14 -0.54 -20.81
C VAL A 109 -20.73 0.79 -21.25
N THR A 110 -21.85 0.71 -21.99
CA THR A 110 -22.63 1.88 -22.37
C THR A 110 -23.71 2.10 -21.32
N VAL A 111 -23.78 3.33 -20.80
CA VAL A 111 -24.79 3.77 -19.83
C VAL A 111 -26.18 3.66 -20.46
N LYS A 112 -27.07 2.93 -19.79
CA LYS A 112 -28.48 2.72 -20.16
C LYS A 112 -29.41 3.60 -19.33
N ASP A 113 -30.68 3.59 -19.69
CA ASP A 113 -31.69 4.27 -18.88
C ASP A 113 -31.75 3.67 -17.47
N GLY A 114 -31.86 4.53 -16.46
CA GLY A 114 -31.80 4.15 -15.04
C GLY A 114 -30.40 3.86 -14.47
N ASP A 115 -29.34 3.79 -15.29
CA ASP A 115 -27.99 3.59 -14.78
C ASP A 115 -27.50 4.82 -14.01
N THR A 116 -26.95 4.56 -12.83
CA THR A 116 -26.28 5.56 -11.98
C THR A 116 -24.87 5.09 -11.63
N SER A 117 -23.98 6.04 -11.31
CA SER A 117 -22.64 5.73 -10.80
C SER A 117 -22.69 4.76 -9.61
N LYS A 118 -23.69 4.91 -8.73
CA LYS A 118 -23.90 4.00 -7.59
C LYS A 118 -24.29 2.58 -8.02
N SER A 119 -25.22 2.44 -8.96
CA SER A 119 -25.64 1.12 -9.47
C SER A 119 -24.51 0.40 -10.21
N LEU A 120 -23.76 1.10 -11.06
CA LEU A 120 -22.65 0.51 -11.82
C LEU A 120 -21.46 0.18 -10.93
N ALA A 121 -21.19 1.00 -9.91
CA ALA A 121 -20.16 0.72 -8.92
C ALA A 121 -20.53 -0.46 -8.00
N ALA A 122 -21.81 -0.79 -7.82
CA ALA A 122 -22.23 -1.86 -6.92
C ALA A 122 -21.65 -3.23 -7.32
N GLY A 123 -21.38 -3.45 -8.61
CA GLY A 123 -20.75 -4.66 -9.12
C GLY A 123 -19.22 -4.73 -8.96
N PHE A 124 -18.56 -3.69 -8.42
CA PHE A 124 -17.11 -3.72 -8.23
C PHE A 124 -16.74 -4.76 -7.16
N PRO A 125 -15.73 -5.60 -7.39
CA PRO A 125 -15.30 -6.66 -6.46
C PRO A 125 -14.41 -6.10 -5.32
N PHE A 126 -14.79 -4.95 -4.75
CA PHE A 126 -14.05 -4.27 -3.68
C PHE A 126 -14.89 -4.19 -2.41
N GLU A 127 -14.25 -4.38 -1.24
CA GLU A 127 -14.92 -4.32 0.06
C GLU A 127 -15.43 -2.90 0.40
N ALA A 128 -14.69 -1.86 0.00
CA ALA A 128 -15.00 -0.47 0.30
C ALA A 128 -14.75 0.47 -0.88
N PHE A 129 -15.29 1.69 -0.79
CA PHE A 129 -15.04 2.80 -1.73
C PHE A 129 -15.42 2.54 -3.19
N ARG A 130 -16.30 1.56 -3.47
CA ARG A 130 -16.72 1.18 -4.83
C ARG A 130 -17.13 2.39 -5.69
N LEU A 131 -17.95 3.29 -5.15
CA LEU A 131 -18.38 4.51 -5.85
C LEU A 131 -17.21 5.43 -6.19
N ARG A 132 -16.35 5.75 -5.21
CA ARG A 132 -15.18 6.63 -5.42
C ARG A 132 -14.20 6.05 -6.44
N TRP A 133 -14.04 4.71 -6.43
CA TRP A 133 -13.26 4.01 -7.44
C TRP A 133 -13.86 4.14 -8.83
N PHE A 134 -15.17 3.93 -8.97
CA PHE A 134 -15.86 4.10 -10.24
C PHE A 134 -15.72 5.54 -10.77
N GLU A 135 -15.95 6.54 -9.92
CA GLU A 135 -15.82 7.96 -10.28
C GLU A 135 -14.38 8.28 -10.72
N THR A 136 -13.39 7.85 -9.95
CA THR A 136 -11.96 8.06 -10.25
C THR A 136 -11.54 7.36 -11.55
N LEU A 137 -11.94 6.09 -11.74
CA LEU A 137 -11.62 5.31 -12.94
C LEU A 137 -12.18 5.95 -14.22
N ASN A 138 -13.32 6.63 -14.10
CA ASN A 138 -14.02 7.28 -15.18
C ASN A 138 -13.76 8.79 -15.30
N GLY A 139 -12.91 9.36 -14.44
CA GLY A 139 -12.62 10.80 -14.44
C GLY A 139 -13.84 11.68 -14.12
N LEU A 140 -14.78 11.15 -13.34
CA LEU A 140 -16.00 11.85 -12.94
C LEU A 140 -15.78 12.64 -11.65
N ARG A 141 -16.42 13.80 -11.51
CA ARG A 141 -16.50 14.47 -10.21
C ARG A 141 -17.43 13.69 -9.26
N PRO A 142 -17.24 13.80 -7.94
CA PRO A 142 -18.15 13.19 -6.98
C PRO A 142 -19.60 13.61 -7.23
N GLY A 143 -20.50 12.64 -7.44
CA GLY A 143 -21.91 12.87 -7.72
C GLY A 143 -22.25 13.36 -9.13
N GLU A 144 -21.28 13.40 -10.06
CA GLU A 144 -21.52 13.73 -11.46
C GLU A 144 -22.49 12.72 -12.10
N ARG A 145 -23.52 13.22 -12.79
CA ARG A 145 -24.52 12.39 -13.45
C ARG A 145 -23.97 11.77 -14.72
N LEU A 146 -24.28 10.49 -14.91
CA LEU A 146 -23.99 9.79 -16.15
C LEU A 146 -24.95 10.24 -17.26
N LYS A 147 -24.45 10.29 -18.50
CA LYS A 147 -25.25 10.59 -19.68
C LYS A 147 -25.64 9.28 -20.38
N LEU A 148 -26.89 9.18 -20.84
CA LEU A 148 -27.32 8.05 -21.66
C LEU A 148 -26.40 7.90 -22.88
N GLY A 149 -25.99 6.66 -23.19
CA GLY A 149 -25.07 6.39 -24.31
C GLY A 149 -23.58 6.66 -23.98
N MET A 150 -23.26 7.23 -22.82
CA MET A 150 -21.88 7.41 -22.38
C MET A 150 -21.20 6.05 -22.18
N ARG A 151 -19.94 5.92 -22.58
CA ARG A 151 -19.12 4.74 -22.27
C ARG A 151 -18.39 4.95 -20.95
N VAL A 152 -18.53 4.00 -20.04
CA VAL A 152 -17.87 3.98 -18.73
C VAL A 152 -17.16 2.66 -18.49
N LYS A 153 -16.11 2.70 -17.68
CA LYS A 153 -15.28 1.59 -17.26
C LYS A 153 -15.80 1.03 -15.94
N ILE A 154 -15.95 -0.28 -15.88
CA ILE A 154 -16.25 -1.01 -14.65
C ILE A 154 -15.17 -2.05 -14.40
N VAL A 155 -14.98 -2.42 -13.13
CA VAL A 155 -14.07 -3.49 -12.71
C VAL A 155 -14.86 -4.76 -12.45
N VAL A 156 -14.44 -5.86 -13.05
CA VAL A 156 -15.04 -7.20 -12.88
C VAL A 156 -13.95 -8.24 -12.56
N GLN A 157 -14.34 -9.39 -12.02
CA GLN A 157 -13.48 -10.57 -11.83
C GLN A 157 -13.68 -11.57 -12.97
#